data_AF-A0A4Y3L5A2-F1
#
_entry.id   AF-A0A4Y3L5A2-F1
#
_cell.length_a   1.000
_cell.length_b   1.000
_cell.length_c   1.000
_cell.angle_alpha   90.00
_cell.angle_beta   90.00
_cell.angle_gamma   90.00
#
_symmetry.space_group_name_H-M   'P 1'
#
loop_
_entity.id
_entity.type
_entity.pdbx_description
1 polymer ?
#
loop_
_entity_poly.entity_id
_entity_poly.type
_entity_poly.pdbx_seq_one_letter_code
_entity_poly.pdbx_strand_id
1 'polypeptide(L)'
;MPRRRSSTHRHTRHPRGLRQRSAGSRRADRRRARHAGTRRTHATRSRRRGPRREETGIPKTTRAGKPKQSELPETLKRSDAKAQRTFTKTYDSAAEEYDGDEERAHRVAYAALKHTYEKVGDHWEPKDEYGPSDPQAEGGAGTDRPTAGGVDANASKQHLYDVAKRLDVPGRSSMTKAELVEAIQRANDRASRRAREGS
;
A
#
# COMPACT_ATOMS: atom_id res chain seq x y z
N MET A 1 -17.96 58.28 -26.76
CA MET A 1 -17.90 59.15 -25.56
C MET A 1 -19.30 59.20 -24.95
N PRO A 2 -19.50 59.32 -23.62
CA PRO A 2 -18.70 58.87 -22.46
C PRO A 2 -19.62 58.06 -21.47
N ARG A 3 -19.43 57.83 -20.15
CA ARG A 3 -18.35 57.95 -19.15
C ARG A 3 -18.24 56.61 -18.35
N ARG A 4 -17.07 56.35 -17.77
CA ARG A 4 -16.73 55.30 -16.78
C ARG A 4 -17.57 55.27 -15.48
N ARG A 5 -17.62 54.08 -14.84
CA ARG A 5 -17.26 53.76 -13.42
C ARG A 5 -17.31 52.22 -13.23
N SER A 6 -16.63 51.50 -12.34
CA SER A 6 -15.39 51.63 -11.53
C SER A 6 -15.61 50.92 -10.18
N SER A 7 -15.12 49.68 -9.99
CA SER A 7 -14.71 49.11 -8.68
C SER A 7 -14.00 47.76 -8.90
N THR A 8 -12.66 47.72 -9.03
CA THR A 8 -11.69 47.49 -7.93
C THR A 8 -12.00 46.28 -7.01
N HIS A 9 -11.20 45.22 -7.16
CA HIS A 9 -10.95 44.22 -6.11
C HIS A 9 -9.44 43.96 -5.96
N ARG A 10 -9.03 43.47 -4.79
CA ARG A 10 -7.71 43.76 -4.21
C ARG A 10 -6.78 42.54 -4.24
N HIS A 11 -5.84 42.48 -5.19
CA HIS A 11 -4.83 41.42 -5.24
C HIS A 11 -3.72 41.62 -4.19
N THR A 12 -3.86 40.98 -3.04
CA THR A 12 -2.82 40.92 -2.00
C THR A 12 -1.73 39.91 -2.37
N ARG A 13 -0.67 40.34 -3.08
CA ARG A 13 0.53 39.52 -3.29
C ARG A 13 1.36 39.45 -2.00
N HIS A 14 1.62 38.23 -1.50
CA HIS A 14 2.65 37.98 -0.48
C HIS A 14 3.97 37.59 -1.15
N PRO A 15 5.12 38.23 -0.83
CA PRO A 15 6.43 37.77 -1.27
C PRO A 15 7.00 36.71 -0.31
N ARG A 16 7.49 35.60 -0.85
CA ARG A 16 8.43 34.69 -0.16
C ARG A 16 9.59 34.40 -1.11
N GLY A 17 10.76 34.95 -0.82
CA GLY A 17 11.95 34.81 -1.65
C GLY A 17 13.20 35.31 -0.94
N LEU A 18 13.83 34.45 -0.13
CA LEU A 18 15.16 34.69 0.43
C LEU A 18 16.15 33.71 -0.22
N ARG A 19 17.19 34.25 -0.87
CA ARG A 19 18.24 33.48 -1.55
C ARG A 19 19.62 33.77 -0.96
N GLN A 20 20.14 32.77 -0.25
CA GLN A 20 21.55 32.33 -0.21
C GLN A 20 22.67 33.28 0.28
N ARG A 21 23.83 32.62 0.51
CA ARG A 21 25.20 33.16 0.68
C ARG A 21 25.44 33.83 2.06
N SER A 22 26.65 33.78 2.65
CA SER A 22 27.96 33.31 2.15
C SER A 22 28.69 32.42 3.17
N ALA A 23 29.77 31.76 2.76
CA ALA A 23 30.60 30.89 3.61
C ALA A 23 31.60 31.69 4.48
N GLY A 24 32.03 31.09 5.60
CA GLY A 24 33.13 31.58 6.45
C GLY A 24 34.13 30.47 6.75
N SER A 25 35.39 30.67 6.35
CA SER A 25 36.50 29.71 6.58
C SER A 25 37.47 30.25 7.61
N ARG A 26 38.01 29.38 8.48
CA ARG A 26 39.39 29.42 8.99
C ARG A 26 39.80 28.15 9.75
N ARG A 27 40.96 27.62 9.34
CA ARG A 27 42.09 27.07 10.14
C ARG A 27 41.75 26.65 11.59
N ALA A 28 41.78 25.36 11.95
CA ALA A 28 42.95 24.49 12.05
C ALA A 28 43.99 24.93 13.09
N ASP A 29 44.21 24.10 14.12
CA ASP A 29 45.52 23.94 14.77
C ASP A 29 45.77 22.45 15.11
N ARG A 30 47.04 22.09 15.29
CA ARG A 30 47.52 20.76 15.66
C ARG A 30 47.90 20.76 17.14
N ARG A 31 47.53 19.73 17.90
CA ARG A 31 48.41 19.26 18.98
C ARG A 31 48.28 17.77 19.24
N ARG A 32 49.43 17.17 19.57
CA ARG A 32 49.69 15.74 19.62
C ARG A 32 50.04 15.37 21.06
N ALA A 33 49.10 14.74 21.76
CA ALA A 33 49.34 14.20 23.09
C ALA A 33 49.24 12.67 23.05
N ARG A 34 50.36 11.99 23.29
CA ARG A 34 50.38 10.60 23.76
C ARG A 34 50.45 10.64 25.28
N HIS A 35 49.81 9.73 25.99
CA HIS A 35 50.42 9.02 27.14
C HIS A 35 49.50 7.90 27.66
N ALA A 36 50.13 6.97 28.39
CA ALA A 36 49.58 6.03 29.37
C ALA A 36 48.26 5.30 29.03
N GLY A 37 48.36 4.00 28.77
CA GLY A 37 47.19 3.12 28.78
C GLY A 37 46.84 2.64 30.19
N THR A 38 45.54 2.48 30.47
CA THR A 38 45.05 1.80 31.68
C THR A 38 44.21 0.61 31.25
N ARG A 39 44.66 -0.61 31.56
CA ARG A 39 43.86 -1.83 31.33
C ARG A 39 42.64 -1.81 32.25
N ARG A 40 41.45 -1.44 31.73
CA ARG A 40 40.18 -1.78 32.37
C ARG A 40 39.69 -3.12 31.84
N THR A 41 39.17 -3.94 32.74
CA THR A 41 38.77 -5.32 32.48
C THR A 41 37.62 -5.38 31.49
N HIS A 42 37.68 -6.34 30.56
CA HIS A 42 36.53 -6.73 29.75
C HIS A 42 35.55 -7.52 30.62
N ALA A 43 34.85 -6.82 31.50
CA ALA A 43 33.65 -7.37 32.12
C ALA A 43 32.67 -7.72 30.99
N THR A 44 32.47 -9.02 30.77
CA THR A 44 31.47 -9.53 29.83
C THR A 44 30.09 -9.19 30.35
N ARG A 45 29.66 -7.94 30.09
CA ARG A 45 28.28 -7.49 30.25
C ARG A 45 27.44 -8.31 29.29
N SER A 46 27.07 -9.50 29.75
CA SER A 46 26.09 -10.36 29.11
C SER A 46 24.94 -9.46 28.71
N ARG A 47 24.71 -9.36 27.40
CA ARG A 47 23.62 -8.53 26.88
C ARG A 47 22.36 -9.22 27.35
N ARG A 48 21.84 -8.80 28.52
CA ARG A 48 20.50 -9.13 29.00
C ARG A 48 19.61 -8.87 27.81
N ARG A 49 19.19 -9.96 27.16
CA ARG A 49 18.23 -9.94 26.08
C ARG A 49 17.02 -9.26 26.71
N GLY A 50 16.69 -8.06 26.24
CA GLY A 50 15.57 -7.31 26.79
C GLY A 50 14.32 -8.19 26.77
N PRO A 51 13.28 -7.87 27.57
CA PRO A 51 11.98 -8.50 27.36
C PRO A 51 11.69 -8.45 25.87
N ARG A 52 11.46 -9.64 25.29
CA ARG A 52 11.14 -9.78 23.88
C ARG A 52 9.96 -8.84 23.65
N ARG A 53 10.13 -7.77 22.87
CA ARG A 53 9.01 -6.89 22.50
C ARG A 53 7.88 -7.82 22.07
N GLU A 54 6.72 -7.68 22.68
CA GLU A 54 5.54 -8.34 22.16
C GLU A 54 5.39 -7.85 20.72
N GLU A 55 5.35 -8.82 19.82
CA GLU A 55 5.57 -8.64 18.38
C GLU A 55 4.20 -8.24 17.80
N THR A 56 3.73 -7.06 18.19
CA THR A 56 2.47 -6.45 17.78
C THR A 56 2.51 -6.20 16.28
N GLY A 57 1.58 -6.81 15.54
CA GLY A 57 1.77 -7.07 14.12
C GLY A 57 2.38 -8.46 13.90
N ILE A 58 1.54 -9.50 13.82
CA ILE A 58 2.03 -10.88 13.56
C ILE A 58 2.65 -10.92 12.15
N PRO A 59 3.98 -11.14 12.00
CA PRO A 59 4.63 -11.04 10.70
C PRO A 59 4.10 -12.13 9.77
N LYS A 60 3.68 -11.75 8.56
CA LYS A 60 3.04 -12.61 7.57
C LYS A 60 4.07 -13.35 6.71
N THR A 61 5.35 -12.96 6.75
CA THR A 61 6.47 -13.78 6.28
C THR A 61 7.17 -14.60 7.37
N THR A 62 7.90 -15.62 6.93
CA THR A 62 8.89 -16.38 7.69
C THR A 62 10.24 -15.64 7.75
N ARG A 63 11.16 -16.05 8.64
CA ARG A 63 12.54 -15.51 8.71
C ARG A 63 13.34 -15.60 7.39
N ALA A 64 12.86 -16.37 6.41
CA ALA A 64 13.44 -16.49 5.07
C ALA A 64 12.68 -15.66 4.01
N GLY A 65 11.82 -14.72 4.41
CA GLY A 65 11.04 -13.86 3.52
C GLY A 65 9.96 -14.57 2.67
N LYS A 66 9.64 -15.83 2.99
CA LYS A 66 8.56 -16.59 2.34
C LYS A 66 7.22 -16.36 3.08
N PRO A 67 6.07 -16.20 2.38
CA PRO A 67 4.74 -16.11 3.00
C PRO A 67 4.43 -17.29 3.93
N LYS A 68 3.70 -17.04 5.03
CA LYS A 68 3.14 -18.06 5.91
C LYS A 68 1.70 -18.39 5.47
N GLN A 69 1.42 -19.64 5.12
CA GLN A 69 0.08 -20.06 4.68
C GLN A 69 -0.99 -20.07 5.79
N SER A 70 -0.58 -20.10 7.08
CA SER A 70 -1.51 -19.86 8.20
C SER A 70 -2.07 -18.44 8.17
N GLU A 71 -1.18 -17.48 7.94
CA GLU A 71 -1.39 -16.03 8.13
C GLU A 71 -2.07 -15.29 6.99
N LEU A 72 -2.09 -15.90 5.80
CA LEU A 72 -2.67 -15.28 4.62
C LEU A 72 -4.21 -15.24 4.70
N PRO A 73 -4.86 -14.17 4.22
CA PRO A 73 -6.27 -14.22 3.84
C PRO A 73 -6.52 -15.35 2.84
N GLU A 74 -7.65 -16.05 2.93
CA GLU A 74 -7.90 -17.29 2.16
C GLU A 74 -7.87 -17.06 0.65
N THR A 75 -8.33 -15.87 0.21
CA THR A 75 -8.27 -15.44 -1.19
C THR A 75 -6.83 -15.41 -1.69
N LEU A 76 -5.88 -15.02 -0.84
CA LEU A 76 -4.44 -15.04 -1.13
C LEU A 76 -3.81 -16.43 -0.98
N LYS A 77 -4.28 -17.30 -0.07
CA LYS A 77 -3.81 -18.71 0.02
C LYS A 77 -3.98 -19.45 -1.32
N ARG A 78 -5.07 -19.15 -2.03
CA ARG A 78 -5.41 -19.69 -3.36
C ARG A 78 -4.95 -18.80 -4.54
N SER A 79 -4.30 -17.66 -4.27
CA SER A 79 -3.68 -16.82 -5.30
C SER A 79 -2.26 -17.28 -5.64
N ASP A 80 -1.72 -16.75 -6.74
CA ASP A 80 -0.35 -17.03 -7.18
C ASP A 80 0.73 -16.63 -6.14
N ALA A 81 1.88 -17.30 -6.18
CA ALA A 81 2.96 -17.07 -5.23
C ALA A 81 3.57 -15.66 -5.28
N LYS A 82 3.44 -14.90 -6.38
CA LYS A 82 3.81 -13.49 -6.49
C LYS A 82 2.77 -12.60 -5.81
N ALA A 83 1.46 -12.81 -5.99
CA ALA A 83 0.40 -12.12 -5.24
C ALA A 83 0.61 -12.25 -3.72
N GLN A 84 0.84 -13.48 -3.25
CA GLN A 84 1.14 -13.78 -1.86
C GLN A 84 2.36 -13.00 -1.35
N ARG A 85 3.48 -13.02 -2.11
CA ARG A 85 4.71 -12.29 -1.73
C ARG A 85 4.53 -10.78 -1.71
N THR A 86 3.78 -10.20 -2.66
CA THR A 86 3.46 -8.77 -2.67
C THR A 86 2.73 -8.40 -1.39
N PHE A 87 1.62 -9.08 -1.09
CA PHE A 87 0.84 -8.82 0.11
C PHE A 87 1.65 -8.97 1.40
N THR A 88 2.34 -10.10 1.62
CA THR A 88 3.03 -10.32 2.92
C THR A 88 4.24 -9.40 3.10
N LYS A 89 4.98 -9.06 2.04
CA LYS A 89 6.14 -8.16 2.18
C LYS A 89 5.70 -6.72 2.41
N THR A 90 4.66 -6.26 1.73
CA THR A 90 4.11 -4.92 1.97
C THR A 90 3.45 -4.85 3.35
N TYR A 91 2.77 -5.91 3.81
CA TYR A 91 2.23 -5.97 5.16
C TYR A 91 3.33 -5.86 6.21
N ASP A 92 4.36 -6.74 6.15
CA ASP A 92 5.42 -6.77 7.17
C ASP A 92 6.17 -5.43 7.22
N SER A 93 6.51 -4.85 6.06
CA SER A 93 7.14 -3.53 5.98
C SER A 93 6.25 -2.39 6.49
N ALA A 94 4.93 -2.50 6.37
CA ALA A 94 4.00 -1.49 6.87
C ALA A 94 3.69 -1.67 8.36
N ALA A 95 3.73 -2.90 8.89
CA ALA A 95 3.66 -3.16 10.32
C ALA A 95 4.90 -2.64 11.05
N GLU A 96 6.09 -2.77 10.44
CA GLU A 96 7.34 -2.17 10.93
C GLU A 96 7.29 -0.62 10.92
N GLU A 97 6.75 0.01 9.87
CA GLU A 97 6.64 1.48 9.73
C GLU A 97 5.57 2.10 10.66
N TYR A 98 4.51 1.35 10.99
CA TYR A 98 3.36 1.85 11.77
C TYR A 98 3.25 1.23 13.17
N ASP A 99 4.40 0.92 13.82
CA ASP A 99 4.50 0.41 15.21
C ASP A 99 3.58 -0.79 15.54
N GLY A 100 3.22 -1.60 14.53
CA GLY A 100 2.34 -2.77 14.67
C GLY A 100 0.84 -2.55 14.37
N ASP A 101 0.43 -1.42 13.79
CA ASP A 101 -0.96 -1.20 13.33
C ASP A 101 -1.34 -2.16 12.19
N GLU A 102 -1.94 -3.30 12.56
CA GLU A 102 -2.34 -4.35 11.63
C GLU A 102 -3.39 -3.89 10.60
N GLU A 103 -4.28 -2.95 10.95
CA GLU A 103 -5.25 -2.40 10.00
C GLU A 103 -4.56 -1.53 8.95
N ARG A 104 -3.60 -0.70 9.36
CA ARG A 104 -2.81 0.15 8.46
C ARG A 104 -1.93 -0.71 7.56
N ALA A 105 -1.28 -1.73 8.13
CA ALA A 105 -0.53 -2.72 7.37
C ALA A 105 -1.41 -3.46 6.35
N HIS A 106 -2.61 -3.91 6.73
CA HIS A 106 -3.56 -4.52 5.79
C HIS A 106 -4.02 -3.56 4.68
N ARG A 107 -4.36 -2.31 5.02
CA ARG A 107 -4.75 -1.29 4.02
C ARG A 107 -3.66 -1.05 2.98
N VAL A 108 -2.40 -0.91 3.40
CA VAL A 108 -1.26 -0.69 2.50
C VAL A 108 -0.92 -1.96 1.70
N ALA A 109 -0.99 -3.15 2.31
CA ALA A 109 -0.78 -4.43 1.62
C ALA A 109 -1.82 -4.69 0.52
N TYR A 110 -3.10 -4.41 0.77
CA TYR A 110 -4.15 -4.51 -0.25
C TYR A 110 -4.04 -3.42 -1.33
N ALA A 111 -3.58 -2.21 -1.01
CA ALA A 111 -3.35 -1.17 -2.01
C ALA A 111 -2.22 -1.56 -2.99
N ALA A 112 -1.09 -2.05 -2.49
CA ALA A 112 0.02 -2.52 -3.33
C ALA A 112 -0.36 -3.76 -4.17
N LEU A 113 -1.18 -4.66 -3.62
CA LEU A 113 -1.75 -5.79 -4.35
C LEU A 113 -2.65 -5.30 -5.50
N LYS A 114 -3.67 -4.48 -5.20
CA LYS A 114 -4.63 -3.92 -6.18
C LYS A 114 -3.99 -3.14 -7.34
N HIS A 115 -2.78 -2.62 -7.16
CA HIS A 115 -2.05 -1.91 -8.22
C HIS A 115 -1.51 -2.84 -9.32
N THR A 116 -1.36 -4.15 -9.03
CA THR A 116 -0.77 -5.15 -9.96
C THR A 116 -1.60 -6.43 -10.10
N TYR A 117 -2.66 -6.57 -9.29
CA TYR A 117 -3.58 -7.70 -9.25
C TYR A 117 -5.02 -7.21 -9.14
N GLU A 118 -5.97 -7.97 -9.66
CA GLU A 118 -7.38 -7.83 -9.37
C GLU A 118 -7.95 -9.12 -8.78
N LYS A 119 -9.11 -9.03 -8.14
CA LYS A 119 -9.83 -10.17 -7.58
C LYS A 119 -10.69 -10.82 -8.68
N VAL A 120 -10.45 -12.09 -8.97
CA VAL A 120 -11.26 -12.89 -9.89
C VAL A 120 -11.82 -14.08 -9.13
N GLY A 121 -13.14 -14.11 -8.98
CA GLY A 121 -13.84 -15.09 -8.17
C GLY A 121 -13.37 -15.04 -6.71
N ASP A 122 -12.76 -16.14 -6.29
CA ASP A 122 -12.33 -16.37 -4.92
C ASP A 122 -10.85 -16.01 -4.65
N HIS A 123 -10.06 -15.64 -5.66
CA HIS A 123 -8.61 -15.38 -5.55
C HIS A 123 -8.18 -14.10 -6.30
N TRP A 124 -6.87 -13.85 -6.38
CA TRP A 124 -6.27 -12.70 -7.09
C TRP A 124 -5.47 -13.16 -8.30
N GLU A 125 -5.72 -12.51 -9.44
CA GLU A 125 -5.04 -12.70 -10.73
C GLU A 125 -4.26 -11.43 -11.11
N PRO A 126 -3.13 -11.54 -11.83
CA PRO A 126 -2.37 -10.38 -12.28
C PRO A 126 -3.18 -9.55 -13.28
N LYS A 127 -3.07 -8.22 -13.18
CA LYS A 127 -3.64 -7.30 -14.18
C LYS A 127 -2.77 -7.27 -15.45
N ASP A 128 -3.39 -7.08 -16.60
CA ASP A 128 -2.69 -6.80 -17.87
C ASP A 128 -1.88 -5.49 -17.78
N GLU A 129 -2.46 -4.46 -17.15
CA GLU A 129 -1.87 -3.13 -16.98
C GLU A 129 -1.73 -2.75 -15.50
N TYR A 130 -0.66 -2.03 -15.16
CA TYR A 130 -0.41 -1.60 -13.79
C TYR A 130 -1.05 -0.24 -13.49
N GLY A 131 -1.83 -0.16 -12.41
CA GLY A 131 -2.48 1.07 -11.98
C GLY A 131 -3.57 0.85 -10.92
N PRO A 132 -4.10 1.93 -10.33
CA PRO A 132 -5.17 1.86 -9.33
C PRO A 132 -6.41 1.13 -9.87
N SER A 133 -6.99 0.25 -9.05
CA SER A 133 -8.09 -0.64 -9.46
C SER A 133 -9.45 0.06 -9.59
N ASP A 134 -9.67 1.13 -8.85
CA ASP A 134 -10.95 1.81 -8.74
C ASP A 134 -10.75 3.29 -8.38
N PRO A 135 -11.79 4.14 -8.53
CA PRO A 135 -11.69 5.56 -8.20
C PRO A 135 -11.33 5.87 -6.74
N GLN A 136 -11.45 4.92 -5.80
CA GLN A 136 -10.94 5.08 -4.44
C GLN A 136 -9.42 4.84 -4.37
N ALA A 137 -8.90 3.88 -5.13
CA ALA A 137 -7.47 3.60 -5.25
C ALA A 137 -6.69 4.70 -6.02
N GLU A 138 -7.36 5.49 -6.87
CA GLU A 138 -6.84 6.75 -7.42
C GLU A 138 -6.74 7.88 -6.38
N GLY A 139 -7.41 7.70 -5.25
CA GLY A 139 -7.64 8.73 -4.23
C GLY A 139 -6.44 9.00 -3.31
N GLY A 140 -6.51 10.14 -2.65
CA GLY A 140 -5.65 10.46 -1.50
C GLY A 140 -6.29 10.01 -0.18
N ALA A 141 -5.60 10.28 0.93
CA ALA A 141 -6.06 9.89 2.28
C ALA A 141 -7.40 10.51 2.73
N GLY A 142 -7.94 11.49 1.99
CA GLY A 142 -9.25 12.10 2.22
C GLY A 142 -10.27 11.85 1.09
N THR A 143 -10.04 10.85 0.24
CA THR A 143 -11.01 10.44 -0.77
C THR A 143 -12.00 9.44 -0.15
N ASP A 144 -13.29 9.65 -0.40
CA ASP A 144 -14.37 8.74 -0.05
C ASP A 144 -15.22 8.50 -1.30
N ARG A 145 -15.07 7.30 -1.88
CA ARG A 145 -15.70 6.86 -3.13
C ARG A 145 -16.03 5.36 -3.02
N PRO A 146 -17.07 4.87 -3.73
CA PRO A 146 -17.37 3.43 -3.79
C PRO A 146 -16.17 2.61 -4.28
N THR A 147 -15.83 1.53 -3.55
CA THR A 147 -14.72 0.64 -3.92
C THR A 147 -15.23 -0.61 -4.65
N ALA A 148 -14.50 -1.07 -5.66
CA ALA A 148 -14.92 -2.19 -6.52
C ALA A 148 -14.64 -3.58 -5.92
N GLY A 149 -14.45 -3.68 -4.60
CA GLY A 149 -14.17 -4.95 -3.91
C GLY A 149 -12.86 -5.67 -4.30
N GLY A 150 -12.02 -5.04 -5.15
CA GLY A 150 -10.82 -5.64 -5.73
C GLY A 150 -10.90 -5.95 -7.22
N VAL A 151 -12.06 -5.75 -7.88
CA VAL A 151 -12.18 -5.75 -9.35
C VAL A 151 -11.44 -4.54 -9.94
N ASP A 152 -10.82 -4.69 -11.12
CA ASP A 152 -10.28 -3.53 -11.84
C ASP A 152 -11.39 -2.74 -12.58
N ALA A 153 -12.09 -1.88 -11.84
CA ALA A 153 -13.04 -0.93 -12.40
C ALA A 153 -12.43 0.03 -13.43
N ASN A 154 -11.11 0.15 -13.50
CA ASN A 154 -10.42 0.94 -14.53
C ASN A 154 -10.18 0.18 -15.85
N ALA A 155 -10.22 -1.16 -15.85
CA ALA A 155 -10.02 -1.99 -17.04
C ALA A 155 -11.00 -1.70 -18.21
N SER A 156 -10.69 -2.22 -19.40
CA SER A 156 -11.56 -2.07 -20.58
C SER A 156 -12.92 -2.79 -20.38
N LYS A 157 -13.97 -2.36 -21.10
CA LYS A 157 -15.26 -3.08 -21.07
C LYS A 157 -15.09 -4.53 -21.56
N GLN A 158 -14.21 -4.77 -22.52
CA GLN A 158 -13.93 -6.11 -23.04
C GLN A 158 -13.32 -7.01 -21.96
N HIS A 159 -12.30 -6.51 -21.25
CA HIS A 159 -11.67 -7.23 -20.14
C HIS A 159 -12.68 -7.61 -19.06
N LEU A 160 -13.49 -6.64 -18.62
CA LEU A 160 -14.54 -6.87 -17.63
C LEU A 160 -15.61 -7.84 -18.14
N TYR A 161 -15.95 -7.82 -19.43
CA TYR A 161 -16.84 -8.82 -20.03
C TYR A 161 -16.22 -10.23 -20.00
N ASP A 162 -14.93 -10.38 -20.28
CA ASP A 162 -14.25 -11.68 -20.25
C ASP A 162 -14.00 -12.20 -18.82
N VAL A 163 -13.73 -11.33 -17.84
CA VAL A 163 -13.77 -11.68 -16.41
C VAL A 163 -15.17 -12.13 -16.00
N ALA A 164 -16.21 -11.37 -16.35
CA ALA A 164 -17.61 -11.75 -16.09
C ALA A 164 -18.03 -13.05 -16.80
N LYS A 165 -17.43 -13.37 -17.95
CA LYS A 165 -17.61 -14.63 -18.68
C LYS A 165 -16.92 -15.80 -17.98
N ARG A 166 -15.69 -15.61 -17.45
CA ARG A 166 -14.98 -16.64 -16.65
C ARG A 166 -15.65 -16.91 -15.29
N LEU A 167 -16.51 -16.00 -14.82
CA LEU A 167 -17.29 -16.12 -13.58
C LEU A 167 -18.77 -16.44 -13.82
N ASP A 168 -19.12 -16.90 -15.03
CA ASP A 168 -20.49 -17.29 -15.44
C ASP A 168 -21.60 -16.28 -15.09
N VAL A 169 -21.28 -14.99 -15.17
CA VAL A 169 -22.25 -13.91 -14.88
C VAL A 169 -23.37 -13.93 -15.93
N PRO A 170 -24.64 -14.12 -15.54
CA PRO A 170 -25.77 -14.05 -16.46
C PRO A 170 -26.02 -12.59 -16.89
N GLY A 171 -26.50 -12.39 -18.13
CA GLY A 171 -26.79 -11.05 -18.68
C GLY A 171 -25.57 -10.18 -19.03
N ARG A 172 -24.34 -10.64 -18.76
CA ARG A 172 -23.07 -9.91 -19.00
C ARG A 172 -22.91 -9.27 -20.38
N SER A 173 -23.55 -9.79 -21.42
CA SER A 173 -23.46 -9.27 -22.79
C SER A 173 -24.22 -7.96 -23.02
N SER A 174 -25.32 -7.72 -22.30
CA SER A 174 -26.08 -6.46 -22.38
C SER A 174 -25.60 -5.40 -21.39
N MET A 175 -24.88 -5.80 -20.33
CA MET A 175 -24.40 -4.90 -19.28
C MET A 175 -23.46 -3.80 -19.80
N THR A 176 -23.54 -2.62 -19.20
CA THR A 176 -22.55 -1.54 -19.30
C THR A 176 -21.25 -1.88 -18.53
N LYS A 177 -20.22 -1.03 -18.65
CA LYS A 177 -18.97 -1.21 -17.88
C LYS A 177 -19.22 -1.20 -16.36
N ALA A 178 -20.09 -0.32 -15.85
CA ALA A 178 -20.38 -0.22 -14.42
C ALA A 178 -21.13 -1.46 -13.90
N GLU A 179 -22.17 -1.91 -14.61
CA GLU A 179 -22.92 -3.12 -14.25
C GLU A 179 -22.04 -4.38 -14.25
N LEU A 180 -21.08 -4.47 -15.19
CA LEU A 180 -20.08 -5.55 -15.20
C LEU A 180 -19.22 -5.53 -13.93
N VAL A 181 -18.66 -4.37 -13.54
CA VAL A 181 -17.85 -4.24 -12.31
C VAL A 181 -18.64 -4.71 -11.09
N GLU A 182 -19.87 -4.23 -10.91
CA GLU A 182 -20.71 -4.67 -9.79
C GLU A 182 -21.07 -6.16 -9.86
N ALA A 183 -21.37 -6.69 -11.06
CA ALA A 183 -21.74 -8.09 -11.23
C ALA A 183 -20.57 -9.05 -10.96
N ILE A 184 -19.35 -8.65 -11.34
CA ILE A 184 -18.10 -9.33 -10.99
C ILE A 184 -17.86 -9.23 -9.49
N GLN A 185 -17.99 -8.06 -8.86
CA GLN A 185 -17.84 -7.92 -7.41
C GLN A 185 -18.83 -8.83 -6.65
N ARG A 186 -20.10 -8.84 -7.07
CA ARG A 186 -21.13 -9.75 -6.54
C ARG A 186 -20.80 -11.24 -6.79
N ALA A 187 -20.16 -11.59 -7.90
CA ALA A 187 -19.69 -12.96 -8.17
C ALA A 187 -18.49 -13.35 -7.30
N ASN A 188 -17.52 -12.45 -7.17
CA ASN A 188 -16.32 -12.60 -6.36
C ASN A 188 -16.67 -12.84 -4.88
N ASP A 189 -17.65 -12.13 -4.35
CA ASP A 189 -18.05 -12.26 -2.95
C ASP A 189 -18.88 -13.53 -2.69
N ARG A 190 -19.66 -14.01 -3.68
CA ARG A 190 -20.26 -15.35 -3.64
C ARG A 190 -19.19 -16.45 -3.67
N ALA A 191 -18.20 -16.35 -4.55
CA ALA A 191 -17.11 -17.31 -4.67
C ALA A 191 -16.24 -17.35 -3.40
N SER A 192 -15.89 -16.17 -2.87
CA SER A 192 -15.16 -16.03 -1.60
C SER A 192 -15.91 -16.61 -0.40
N ARG A 193 -17.25 -16.56 -0.42
CA ARG A 193 -18.09 -17.17 0.62
C ARG A 193 -18.13 -18.69 0.49
N ARG A 194 -18.38 -19.23 -0.70
CA ARG A 194 -18.38 -20.68 -0.96
C ARG A 194 -17.05 -21.34 -0.60
N ALA A 195 -15.92 -20.65 -0.85
CA ALA A 195 -14.60 -21.13 -0.48
C ALA A 195 -14.42 -21.29 1.05
N ARG A 196 -15.12 -20.50 1.88
CA ARG A 196 -15.16 -20.64 3.35
C ARG A 196 -16.07 -21.78 3.80
N GLU A 197 -17.23 -21.88 3.17
CA GLU A 197 -18.27 -22.86 3.50
C GLU A 197 -17.85 -24.32 3.18
N GLY A 198 -16.76 -24.51 2.42
CA GLY A 198 -16.16 -25.81 2.10
C GLY A 198 -14.66 -25.93 2.37
N SER A 199 -14.11 -25.17 3.33
CA SER A 199 -12.73 -25.31 3.85
C SER A 199 -12.69 -26.02 5.21
#